data_AF-A0A520G9A8-F1
#
_entry.id   AF-A0A520G9A8-F1
#
_cell.length_a   1.000
_cell.length_b   1.000
_cell.length_c   1.000
_cell.angle_alpha   90.00
_cell.angle_beta   90.00
_cell.angle_gamma   90.00
#
_symmetry.space_group_name_H-M   'P 1'
#
loop_
_entity.id
_entity.type
_entity.pdbx_description
1 polymer ?
#
loop_
_entity_poly.entity_id
_entity_poly.type
_entity_poly.pdbx_seq_one_letter_code
_entity_poly.pdbx_strand_id
1 'polypeptide(L)' 'MNEESFNLSIRKFLKMVGVRSQREIEQAVAKAVAAGALKGVGVLPASMTLEIPELGLNVKLEGEISLD' A
#
# COMPACT_ATOMS: atom_id res chain seq x y z
N MET A 1 -22.59 10.79 16.09
CA MET A 1 -21.35 10.83 15.30
C MET A 1 -21.52 11.89 14.23
N ASN A 2 -20.55 12.79 14.03
CA ASN A 2 -20.59 13.69 12.88
C ASN A 2 -20.06 12.90 11.67
N GLU A 3 -20.95 12.57 10.73
CA GLU A 3 -20.63 11.77 9.55
C GLU A 3 -19.58 12.42 8.65
N GLU A 4 -19.58 13.76 8.55
CA GLU A 4 -18.58 14.49 7.77
C GLU A 4 -17.19 14.36 8.40
N SER A 5 -17.11 14.55 9.72
CA SER A 5 -15.85 14.40 10.47
C SER A 5 -15.32 12.97 10.42
N PHE A 6 -16.21 11.98 10.48
CA PHE A 6 -15.87 10.56 10.36
C PHE A 6 -15.38 10.20 8.96
N ASN A 7 -16.07 10.61 7.90
CA ASN A 7 -15.63 10.38 6.53
C ASN A 7 -14.29 11.10 6.24
N LEU A 8 -14.11 12.30 6.78
CA LEU A 8 -12.85 13.03 6.64
C LEU A 8 -11.69 12.30 7.33
N SER A 9 -11.89 11.73 8.52
CA SER A 9 -10.84 10.99 9.22
C SER A 9 -10.43 9.72 8.47
N ILE A 10 -11.40 8.97 7.93
CA ILE A 10 -11.13 7.81 7.06
C ILE A 10 -10.29 8.22 5.85
N ARG A 11 -10.71 9.27 5.12
CA ARG A 11 -9.98 9.75 3.93
C ARG A 11 -8.56 10.20 4.27
N LYS A 12 -8.38 10.91 5.38
CA LYS A 12 -7.05 11.33 5.87
C LYS A 12 -6.16 10.12 6.15
N PHE A 13 -6.70 9.11 6.82
CA PHE A 13 -5.97 7.87 7.12
C PHE A 13 -5.56 7.15 5.83
N LEU A 14 -6.50 6.89 4.91
CA LEU A 14 -6.22 6.21 3.65
C LEU A 14 -5.20 6.97 2.79
N LYS A 15 -5.27 8.32 2.76
CA LYS A 15 -4.27 9.15 2.08
C LYS A 15 -2.88 8.98 2.68
N MET A 16 -2.77 8.99 4.01
CA MET A 16 -1.49 8.79 4.70
C MET A 16 -0.89 7.40 4.42
N VAL A 17 -1.72 6.35 4.49
CA VAL A 17 -1.31 4.98 4.15
C VAL A 17 -0.83 4.88 2.70
N GLY A 18 -1.59 5.42 1.74
CA GLY A 18 -1.24 5.36 0.33
C GLY A 18 0.09 6.03 0.02
N VAL A 19 0.28 7.28 0.48
CA VAL A 19 1.51 8.05 0.23
C VAL A 19 2.73 7.38 0.88
N ARG A 20 2.59 6.89 2.12
CA ARG A 20 3.71 6.20 2.79
C ARG A 20 4.06 4.90 2.09
N SER A 21 3.06 4.07 1.77
CA SER A 21 3.27 2.78 1.11
C SER A 21 3.94 2.95 -0.26
N GLN A 22 3.51 3.95 -1.05
CA GLN A 22 4.15 4.28 -2.33
C GLN A 22 5.64 4.55 -2.16
N ARG A 23 6.03 5.42 -1.21
CA ARG A 23 7.43 5.76 -0.98
C ARG A 23 8.27 4.55 -0.57
N GLU A 24 7.74 3.68 0.29
CA GLU A 24 8.42 2.45 0.72
C GLU A 24 8.62 1.50 -0.46
N ILE A 25 7.59 1.32 -1.30
CA ILE A 25 7.65 0.50 -2.52
C ILE A 25 8.73 1.03 -3.47
N GLU A 26 8.71 2.33 -3.80
CA GLU A 26 9.67 2.95 -4.71
C GLU A 26 11.12 2.76 -4.21
N GLN A 27 11.35 2.95 -2.91
CA GLN A 27 12.68 2.74 -2.32
C GLN A 27 13.11 1.28 -2.36
N ALA A 28 12.19 0.34 -2.10
CA ALA A 28 12.49 -1.09 -2.15
C ALA A 28 12.81 -1.55 -3.58
N VAL A 29 12.01 -1.11 -4.56
CA VAL A 29 12.23 -1.38 -5.99
C VAL A 29 13.57 -0.80 -6.43
N ALA A 30 13.87 0.46 -6.11
CA ALA A 30 15.13 1.10 -6.49
C ALA A 30 16.35 0.33 -5.93
N LYS A 31 16.29 -0.11 -4.67
CA LYS A 31 17.35 -0.92 -4.06
C LYS A 31 17.50 -2.28 -4.76
N ALA A 32 16.40 -2.95 -5.08
CA ALA A 32 16.41 -4.25 -5.73
C ALA A 32 16.91 -4.18 -7.18
N VAL A 33 16.59 -3.10 -7.92
CA VAL A 33 17.16 -2.81 -9.24
C VAL A 33 18.67 -2.59 -9.13
N ALA A 34 19.12 -1.75 -8.19
CA ALA A 34 20.54 -1.49 -7.99
C ALA A 34 21.33 -2.76 -7.61
N ALA A 35 20.71 -3.67 -6.86
CA ALA A 35 21.28 -4.98 -6.52
C ALA A 35 21.21 -6.00 -7.68
N GLY A 36 20.57 -5.67 -8.80
CA GLY A 36 20.40 -6.57 -9.95
C GLY A 36 19.37 -7.69 -9.74
N ALA A 37 18.55 -7.61 -8.69
CA ALA A 37 17.60 -8.65 -8.30
C ALA A 37 16.30 -8.67 -9.15
N LEU A 38 16.01 -7.58 -9.86
CA LEU A 38 14.78 -7.41 -10.66
C LEU A 38 15.00 -7.51 -12.17
N LYS A 39 16.13 -8.10 -12.63
CA LYS A 39 16.39 -8.27 -14.06
C LYS A 39 15.34 -9.20 -14.70
N GLY A 40 14.58 -8.67 -15.66
CA GLY A 40 13.56 -9.43 -16.40
C GLY A 40 12.22 -9.59 -15.69
N VAL A 41 12.02 -8.90 -14.55
CA VAL A 41 10.73 -8.88 -13.84
C VAL A 41 9.96 -7.65 -14.29
N GLY A 42 8.85 -7.85 -15.02
CA GLY A 42 7.97 -6.75 -15.46
C GLY A 42 6.82 -6.46 -14.50
N VAL A 43 6.45 -7.41 -13.63
CA VAL A 43 5.32 -7.27 -12.70
C VAL A 43 5.68 -7.88 -11.34
N LEU A 44 5.36 -7.14 -10.28
CA LEU A 44 5.49 -7.57 -8.88
C LEU A 44 4.11 -7.75 -8.25
N PRO A 45 3.71 -8.97 -7.83
CA PRO A 45 2.51 -9.15 -7.03
C PRO A 45 2.70 -8.50 -5.65
N ALA A 46 1.68 -7.81 -5.18
CA ALA A 46 1.68 -7.12 -3.90
C ALA A 46 0.39 -7.39 -3.12
N SER A 47 0.48 -7.34 -1.79
CA SER A 47 -0.68 -7.45 -0.92
C SER A 47 -0.58 -6.47 0.24
N MET A 48 -1.73 -5.92 0.65
CA MET A 48 -1.87 -5.07 1.84
C MET A 48 -2.98 -5.63 2.73
N THR A 49 -2.81 -5.54 4.05
CA THR A 49 -3.85 -5.91 5.02
C THR A 49 -4.34 -4.65 5.74
N LEU A 50 -5.66 -4.43 5.73
CA LEU A 50 -6.34 -3.43 6.55
C LEU A 50 -6.98 -4.14 7.75
N GLU A 51 -6.53 -3.81 8.95
CA GLU A 51 -7.02 -4.40 10.19
C GLU A 51 -7.56 -3.31 11.13
N ILE A 52 -8.76 -3.53 11.68
CA ILE A 52 -9.34 -2.73 12.77
C ILE A 52 -9.91 -3.72 13.80
N PRO A 53 -9.13 -4.12 14.82
CA PRO A 53 -9.50 -5.18 15.77
C PRO A 53 -10.82 -4.91 16.50
N GLU A 54 -11.07 -3.66 16.86
CA GLU A 54 -12.29 -3.24 17.57
C GLU A 54 -13.55 -3.40 16.74
N LEU A 55 -13.41 -3.45 15.41
CA LEU A 55 -14.50 -3.72 14.47
C LEU A 55 -14.50 -5.17 13.96
N GLY A 56 -13.54 -5.99 14.38
CA GLY A 56 -13.31 -7.32 13.79
C GLY A 56 -12.99 -7.26 12.30
N LEU A 57 -12.52 -6.11 11.80
CA LEU A 57 -12.22 -5.91 10.39
C LEU A 57 -10.82 -6.48 10.08
N ASN A 58 -10.75 -7.41 9.14
CA ASN A 58 -9.50 -7.89 8.57
C ASN A 58 -9.69 -8.10 7.07
N VAL A 59 -9.15 -7.19 6.26
CA VAL A 59 -9.32 -7.19 4.81
C VAL A 59 -7.95 -7.29 4.14
N LYS A 60 -7.76 -8.33 3.33
CA LYS A 60 -6.60 -8.45 2.46
C LYS A 60 -6.94 -7.86 1.09
N LEU A 61 -6.08 -6.98 0.62
CA LEU A 61 -6.11 -6.36 -0.69
C LEU A 61 -4.94 -6.91 -1.49
N GLU A 62 -5.20 -7.38 -2.69
CA GLU A 62 -4.19 -7.94 -3.59
C GLU A 62 -4.14 -7.12 -4.87
N GLY A 63 -2.96 -6.98 -5.45
CA GLY A 63 -2.74 -6.22 -6.66
C GLY A 63 -1.37 -6.50 -7.26
N GLU A 64 -1.07 -5.77 -8.33
CA GLU A 64 0.16 -5.92 -9.09
C GLU A 64 0.81 -4.55 -9.28
N ILE A 65 2.14 -4.53 -9.26
CA ILE A 65 2.96 -3.35 -9.52
C ILE A 65 3.76 -3.64 -10.79
N SER A 66 3.40 -2.98 -11.89
CA SER A 66 4.18 -3.04 -13.13
C SER A 66 5.47 -2.22 -12.97
N LEU A 67 6.56 -2.76 -13.52
CA LEU A 67 7.90 -2.19 -13.55
C LEU A 67 8.29 -1.68 -14.96
N ASP A 68 7.32 -1.66 -15.88
CA ASP A 68 7.51 -1.29 -17.28
C ASP A 68 7.64 0.24 -17.47
#